data_AF-A0A345YJA7-F1
#
_entry.id   AF-A0A345YJA7-F1
#
_cell.length_a   1.000
_cell.length_b   1.000
_cell.length_c   1.000
_cell.angle_alpha   90.00
_cell.angle_beta   90.00
_cell.angle_gamma   90.00
#
_symmetry.space_group_name_H-M   'P 1'
#
loop_
_entity.id
_entity.type
_entity.pdbx_description
1 polymer ?
#
loop_
_entity_poly.entity_id
_entity_poly.type
_entity_poly.pdbx_seq_one_letter_code
_entity_poly.pdbx_strand_id
1 'polypeptide(L)'
;MTLLHRLPIDNAYWLLGLDEAGGRHVVVDDASFEAWAKVDTRNASMWLMRGSAIVHAIGWANRGDVEELIYMIGQIPSPERHHAGSTIREAYVNGDCDVFALALARMTRNTMVAITKSTDDEGRPIRLHQLIHAAVATGSYIYDIDGESDEDEWEASWSQNAGCWDETKNVVITRRRLESLQQGKITEATIHVAANAAWLIAGLTGQLSSKDIAVLAEQHGQDQNTGAAAA
;
A
#
# COMPACT_ATOMS: atom_id res chain seq x y z
N MET A 1 -20.05 -18.65 -8.83
CA MET A 1 -19.05 -17.95 -8.01
C MET A 1 -18.06 -17.32 -8.97
N THR A 2 -18.34 -16.11 -9.44
CA THR A 2 -17.59 -15.47 -10.54
C THR A 2 -16.25 -15.01 -9.99
N LEU A 3 -15.15 -15.49 -10.57
CA LEU A 3 -13.80 -14.99 -10.36
C LEU A 3 -13.75 -13.52 -10.78
N LEU A 4 -14.11 -12.61 -9.87
CA LEU A 4 -13.70 -11.23 -9.95
C LEU A 4 -12.18 -11.24 -10.01
N HIS A 5 -11.66 -10.83 -11.16
CA HIS A 5 -10.25 -10.75 -11.53
C HIS A 5 -9.39 -10.34 -10.34
N ARG A 6 -8.72 -11.32 -9.71
CA ARG A 6 -7.67 -11.01 -8.76
C ARG A 6 -6.56 -10.30 -9.52
N LEU A 7 -6.07 -9.21 -8.95
CA LEU A 7 -4.93 -8.50 -9.51
C LEU A 7 -3.73 -9.46 -9.54
N PRO A 8 -2.93 -9.45 -10.62
CA PRO A 8 -1.79 -10.36 -10.73
C PRO A 8 -0.82 -10.15 -9.56
N ILE A 9 -0.38 -11.24 -8.95
CA ILE A 9 0.54 -11.25 -7.81
C ILE A 9 2.00 -11.23 -8.27
N ASP A 10 2.28 -11.68 -9.51
CA ASP A 10 3.65 -11.84 -10.02
C ASP A 10 4.52 -10.56 -10.00
N ASN A 11 3.88 -9.40 -9.95
CA ASN A 11 4.55 -8.09 -9.88
C ASN A 11 4.37 -7.38 -8.54
N ALA A 12 3.73 -8.01 -7.56
CA ALA A 12 3.55 -7.44 -6.24
C ALA A 12 4.89 -7.15 -5.58
N TYR A 13 4.93 -6.07 -4.79
CA TYR A 13 6.03 -5.90 -3.87
C TYR A 13 5.89 -6.89 -2.71
N TRP A 14 7.02 -7.42 -2.28
CA TRP A 14 7.13 -8.30 -1.12
C TRP A 14 8.47 -8.06 -0.44
N LEU A 15 8.63 -8.56 0.80
CA LEU A 15 9.84 -8.33 1.58
C LEU A 15 10.61 -9.62 1.77
N LEU A 16 11.93 -9.53 1.57
CA LEU A 16 12.87 -10.59 1.87
C LEU A 16 13.71 -10.19 3.07
N GLY A 17 13.46 -10.82 4.21
CA GLY A 17 14.31 -10.73 5.38
C GLY A 17 15.54 -11.62 5.22
N LEU A 18 16.71 -11.08 5.54
CA LEU A 18 17.98 -11.78 5.57
C LEU A 18 18.56 -11.71 6.98
N ASP A 19 18.95 -12.87 7.51
CA ASP A 19 19.66 -12.94 8.80
C ASP A 19 21.18 -13.09 8.61
N GLU A 20 21.95 -12.95 9.70
CA GLU A 20 23.42 -13.09 9.67
C GLU A 20 23.91 -14.48 9.25
N ALA A 21 23.10 -15.53 9.44
CA ALA A 21 23.46 -16.89 9.04
C ALA A 21 23.24 -17.14 7.54
N GLY A 22 22.76 -16.13 6.81
CA GLY A 22 22.38 -16.24 5.39
C GLY A 22 21.00 -16.86 5.19
N GLY A 23 20.21 -16.99 6.26
CA GLY A 23 18.82 -17.41 6.21
C GLY A 23 17.96 -16.37 5.49
N ARG A 24 17.02 -16.87 4.70
CA ARG A 24 16.12 -16.09 3.84
C ARG A 24 14.69 -16.28 4.31
N HIS A 25 14.02 -15.19 4.65
CA HIS A 25 12.67 -15.20 5.23
C HIS A 25 11.74 -14.39 4.35
N VAL A 26 10.66 -15.01 3.88
CA VAL A 26 9.61 -14.29 3.16
C VAL A 26 8.77 -13.56 4.19
N VAL A 27 8.69 -12.24 4.07
CA VAL A 27 7.92 -11.36 4.94
C VAL A 27 6.77 -10.78 4.12
N VAL A 28 5.54 -11.20 4.44
CA VAL A 28 4.32 -10.90 3.66
C VAL A 28 3.17 -10.42 4.54
N ASP A 29 3.36 -10.44 5.86
CA ASP A 29 2.42 -9.97 6.86
C ASP A 29 3.18 -9.57 8.14
N ASP A 30 2.46 -8.98 9.10
CA ASP A 30 3.01 -8.58 10.39
C ASP A 30 3.59 -9.77 11.18
N ALA A 31 2.92 -10.92 11.17
CA ALA A 31 3.39 -12.09 11.91
C ALA A 31 4.74 -12.64 11.38
N SER A 32 4.91 -12.70 10.07
CA SER A 32 6.18 -13.08 9.42
C SER A 32 7.25 -12.02 9.63
N PHE A 33 6.88 -10.74 9.64
CA PHE A 33 7.79 -9.66 9.98
C PHE A 33 8.29 -9.78 11.42
N GLU A 34 7.40 -9.94 12.41
CA GLU A 34 7.78 -10.15 13.81
C GLU A 34 8.67 -11.38 13.99
N ALA A 35 8.35 -12.48 13.30
CA ALA A 35 9.11 -13.72 13.37
C ALA A 35 10.54 -13.52 12.86
N TRP A 36 10.70 -12.82 11.74
CA TRP A 36 12.01 -12.46 11.19
C TRP A 36 12.75 -11.47 12.09
N ALA A 37 12.08 -10.42 12.59
CA ALA A 37 12.68 -9.38 13.43
C ALA A 37 13.23 -9.92 14.76
N LYS A 38 12.69 -11.04 15.26
CA LYS A 38 13.20 -11.77 16.44
C LYS A 38 14.54 -12.49 16.20
N VAL A 39 14.97 -12.63 14.94
CA VAL A 39 16.28 -13.19 14.58
C VAL A 39 17.37 -12.14 14.82
N ASP A 40 17.61 -11.88 16.11
CA ASP A 40 18.47 -10.83 16.69
C ASP A 40 19.91 -10.82 16.13
N THR A 41 20.14 -10.02 15.10
CA THR A 41 21.45 -9.95 14.46
C THR A 41 21.76 -8.52 13.97
N ARG A 42 22.95 -8.02 14.30
CA ARG A 42 23.39 -6.64 14.03
C ARG A 42 23.56 -6.36 12.53
N ASN A 43 23.56 -7.40 11.70
CA ASN A 43 23.66 -7.33 10.25
C ASN A 43 22.44 -7.91 9.53
N ALA A 44 21.31 -8.07 10.21
CA ALA A 44 20.05 -8.35 9.53
C ALA A 44 19.76 -7.26 8.50
N SER A 45 19.21 -7.64 7.36
CA SER A 45 18.79 -6.69 6.34
C SER A 45 17.49 -7.14 5.72
N MET A 46 16.71 -6.18 5.23
CA MET A 46 15.45 -6.48 4.57
C MET A 46 15.47 -5.88 3.18
N TRP A 47 15.05 -6.64 2.19
CA TRP A 47 15.01 -6.17 0.80
C TRP A 47 13.55 -6.05 0.35
N LEU A 48 13.23 -4.91 -0.25
CA LEU A 48 12.03 -4.76 -1.04
C LEU A 48 12.25 -5.47 -2.38
N MET A 49 11.37 -6.40 -2.70
CA MET A 49 11.47 -7.27 -3.87
C MET A 49 10.31 -7.03 -4.84
N ARG A 50 10.52 -7.32 -6.12
CA ARG A 50 9.49 -7.41 -7.16
C ARG A 50 9.82 -8.58 -8.09
N GLY A 51 8.98 -9.61 -8.07
CA GLY A 51 9.37 -10.91 -8.62
C GLY A 51 10.68 -11.37 -7.96
N SER A 52 11.68 -11.76 -8.76
CA SER A 52 13.01 -12.15 -8.26
C SER A 52 14.01 -10.98 -8.15
N ALA A 53 13.60 -9.75 -8.47
CA ALA A 53 14.49 -8.59 -8.49
C ALA A 53 14.46 -7.83 -7.16
N ILE A 54 15.63 -7.39 -6.71
CA ILE A 54 15.76 -6.46 -5.58
C ILE A 54 15.42 -5.07 -6.10
N VAL A 55 14.37 -4.47 -5.52
CA VAL A 55 13.99 -3.07 -5.77
C VAL A 55 14.83 -2.14 -4.90
N HIS A 56 14.97 -2.47 -3.62
CA HIS A 56 15.72 -1.67 -2.66
C HIS A 56 16.19 -2.50 -1.47
N ALA A 57 17.36 -2.16 -0.92
CA ALA A 57 17.80 -2.70 0.36
C ALA A 57 17.42 -1.72 1.48
N ILE A 58 16.59 -2.17 2.41
CA ILE A 58 16.15 -1.43 3.59
C ILE A 58 17.15 -1.72 4.70
N GLY A 59 17.93 -0.70 5.07
CA GLY A 59 18.92 -0.79 6.14
C GLY A 59 18.23 -0.95 7.49
N TRP A 60 18.42 -2.09 8.14
CA TRP A 60 17.78 -2.40 9.43
C TRP A 60 18.61 -1.92 10.61
N ALA A 61 18.89 -0.61 10.66
CA ALA A 61 19.59 0.03 11.78
C ALA A 61 18.66 0.32 12.96
N ASN A 62 17.37 0.49 12.69
CA ASN A 62 16.32 0.77 13.69
C ASN A 62 15.39 -0.44 13.78
N ARG A 63 15.27 -1.02 14.98
CA ARG A 63 14.31 -2.10 15.28
C ARG A 63 12.92 -1.48 15.42
N GLY A 64 12.30 -1.19 14.29
CA GLY A 64 10.94 -0.65 14.23
C GLY A 64 9.86 -1.73 14.29
N ASP A 65 8.63 -1.29 14.50
CA ASP A 65 7.42 -2.07 14.27
C ASP A 65 7.00 -2.02 12.78
N VAL A 66 5.85 -2.59 12.47
CA VAL A 66 5.32 -2.63 11.10
C VAL A 66 4.98 -1.24 10.56
N GLU A 67 4.62 -0.29 11.43
CA GLU A 67 4.31 1.09 11.05
C GLU A 67 5.59 1.82 10.59
N GLU A 68 6.68 1.70 11.36
CA GLU A 68 7.98 2.25 10.96
C GLU A 68 8.48 1.61 9.65
N LEU A 69 8.24 0.31 9.47
CA LEU A 69 8.56 -0.39 8.23
C LEU A 69 7.77 0.15 7.03
N ILE A 70 6.45 0.30 7.15
CA ILE A 70 5.60 0.89 6.10
C ILE A 70 6.08 2.29 5.76
N TYR A 71 6.38 3.11 6.78
CA TYR A 71 6.93 4.44 6.57
C TYR A 71 8.25 4.40 5.78
N MET A 72 9.20 3.54 6.16
CA MET A 72 10.48 3.39 5.46
C MET A 72 10.29 2.95 4.00
N ILE A 73 9.38 2.01 3.74
CA ILE A 73 9.03 1.57 2.39
C ILE A 73 8.45 2.75 1.59
N GLY A 74 7.59 3.54 2.22
CA GLY A 74 7.02 4.75 1.65
C GLY A 74 8.08 5.75 1.19
N GLN A 75 9.22 5.85 1.86
CA GLN A 75 10.32 6.78 1.50
C GLN A 75 11.20 6.28 0.33
N ILE A 76 11.05 5.03 -0.11
CA ILE A 76 11.84 4.49 -1.22
C ILE A 76 11.45 5.22 -2.52
N PRO A 77 12.42 5.62 -3.38
CA PRO A 77 12.12 6.16 -4.70
C PRO A 77 11.23 5.19 -5.49
N SER A 78 10.14 5.70 -6.06
CA SER A 78 9.21 4.85 -6.80
C SER A 78 9.93 4.21 -7.99
N PRO A 79 9.90 2.87 -8.14
CA PRO A 79 10.49 2.20 -9.29
C PRO A 79 9.61 2.31 -10.54
N GLU A 80 8.41 2.89 -10.41
CA GLU A 80 7.43 3.00 -11.48
C GLU A 80 7.68 4.23 -12.35
N ARG A 81 7.80 4.04 -13.66
CA ARG A 81 8.21 5.11 -14.59
C ARG A 81 7.31 6.36 -14.58
N HIS A 82 6.01 6.20 -14.34
CA HIS A 82 5.05 7.30 -14.29
C HIS A 82 5.12 8.09 -12.97
N HIS A 83 5.84 7.57 -11.98
CA HIS A 83 6.15 8.20 -10.70
C HIS A 83 7.64 8.54 -10.58
N ALA A 84 8.32 8.73 -11.73
CA ALA A 84 9.74 9.05 -11.75
C ALA A 84 9.99 10.37 -10.99
N GLY A 85 10.89 10.32 -10.01
CA GLY A 85 11.25 11.48 -9.18
C GLY A 85 10.41 11.66 -7.91
N SER A 86 9.46 10.77 -7.62
CA SER A 86 8.76 10.73 -6.32
C SER A 86 9.14 9.48 -5.52
N THR A 87 8.89 9.52 -4.21
CA THR A 87 8.86 8.29 -3.40
C THR A 87 7.60 7.46 -3.67
N ILE A 88 7.57 6.21 -3.20
CA ILE A 88 6.38 5.35 -3.25
C ILE A 88 5.21 6.04 -2.54
N ARG A 89 5.46 6.62 -1.36
CA ARG A 89 4.46 7.37 -0.60
C ARG A 89 3.95 8.57 -1.37
N GLU A 90 4.85 9.43 -1.85
CA GLU A 90 4.48 10.66 -2.57
C GLU A 90 3.64 10.37 -3.82
N ALA A 91 3.92 9.26 -4.52
CA ALA A 91 3.16 8.84 -5.69
C ALA A 91 1.66 8.67 -5.37
N TYR A 92 1.33 8.08 -4.23
CA TYR A 92 -0.04 7.78 -3.84
C TYR A 92 -0.64 8.79 -2.87
N VAL A 93 0.14 9.61 -2.19
CA VAL A 93 -0.36 10.73 -1.37
C VAL A 93 -0.75 11.93 -2.25
N ASN A 94 0.09 12.30 -3.22
CA ASN A 94 -0.12 13.52 -4.01
C ASN A 94 -0.75 13.28 -5.38
N GLY A 95 -0.64 12.04 -5.87
CA GLY A 95 -0.98 11.67 -7.24
C GLY A 95 -2.16 10.73 -7.27
N ASP A 96 -1.96 9.48 -6.84
CA ASP A 96 -2.77 8.32 -7.24
C ASP A 96 -3.47 7.61 -6.07
N CYS A 97 -3.88 8.34 -5.02
CA CYS A 97 -4.59 7.79 -3.86
C CYS A 97 -5.88 7.03 -4.23
N ASP A 98 -6.63 7.53 -5.20
CA ASP A 98 -7.84 6.89 -5.75
C ASP A 98 -7.55 5.56 -6.44
N VAL A 99 -6.48 5.52 -7.24
CA VAL A 99 -6.05 4.31 -7.93
C VAL A 99 -5.54 3.27 -6.93
N PHE A 100 -4.79 3.71 -5.91
CA PHE A 100 -4.35 2.87 -4.80
C PHE A 100 -5.52 2.31 -4.01
N ALA A 101 -6.46 3.14 -3.57
CA ALA A 101 -7.66 2.73 -2.84
C ALA A 101 -8.49 1.73 -3.65
N LEU A 102 -8.61 1.93 -4.97
CA LEU A 102 -9.27 0.99 -5.88
C LEU A 102 -8.53 -0.36 -5.96
N ALA A 103 -7.20 -0.35 -6.03
CA ALA A 103 -6.41 -1.57 -6.04
C ALA A 103 -6.58 -2.33 -4.73
N LEU A 104 -6.46 -1.63 -3.59
CA LEU A 104 -6.62 -2.20 -2.25
C LEU A 104 -8.02 -2.78 -2.04
N ALA A 105 -9.07 -2.03 -2.38
CA ALA A 105 -10.46 -2.48 -2.23
C ALA A 105 -10.78 -3.73 -3.08
N ARG A 106 -10.12 -3.91 -4.23
CA ARG A 106 -10.28 -5.14 -5.05
C ARG A 106 -9.66 -6.36 -4.37
N MET A 107 -8.59 -6.19 -3.61
CA MET A 107 -7.91 -7.26 -2.90
C MET A 107 -8.68 -7.66 -1.65
N THR A 108 -9.03 -6.66 -0.83
CA THR A 108 -9.58 -6.86 0.52
C THR A 108 -11.10 -7.01 0.52
N ARG A 109 -11.79 -6.49 -0.52
CA ARG A 109 -13.25 -6.36 -0.63
C ARG A 109 -13.87 -5.43 0.41
N ASN A 110 -13.05 -4.59 1.03
CA ASN A 110 -13.49 -3.59 1.98
C ASN A 110 -14.08 -2.38 1.26
N THR A 111 -14.73 -1.51 2.02
CA THR A 111 -15.46 -0.35 1.48
C THR A 111 -14.48 0.77 1.19
N MET A 112 -14.54 1.38 0.00
CA MET A 112 -13.75 2.59 -0.25
C MET A 112 -14.42 3.80 0.39
N VAL A 113 -13.59 4.66 0.98
CA VAL A 113 -13.98 5.96 1.50
C VAL A 113 -13.14 7.05 0.86
N ALA A 114 -13.64 8.27 0.87
CA ALA A 114 -12.93 9.43 0.36
C ALA A 114 -13.25 10.68 1.17
N ILE A 115 -12.25 11.55 1.26
CA ILE A 115 -12.39 12.91 1.72
C ILE A 115 -12.54 13.80 0.50
N THR A 116 -13.61 14.59 0.49
CA THR A 116 -13.89 15.52 -0.61
C THR A 116 -14.12 16.92 -0.09
N LYS A 117 -13.67 17.91 -0.85
CA LYS A 117 -13.86 19.34 -0.60
C LYS A 117 -15.01 19.85 -1.49
N SER A 118 -16.02 20.45 -0.87
CA SER A 118 -17.19 21.05 -1.54
C SER A 118 -17.02 22.54 -1.88
N THR A 119 -15.91 23.16 -1.50
CA THR A 119 -15.62 24.57 -1.70
C THR A 119 -14.28 24.80 -2.41
N ASP A 120 -14.09 25.97 -3.02
CA ASP A 120 -12.77 26.40 -3.55
C ASP A 120 -11.91 27.04 -2.45
N ASP A 121 -10.74 27.57 -2.81
CA ASP A 121 -9.81 28.21 -1.87
C ASP A 121 -10.32 29.57 -1.33
N GLU A 122 -11.37 30.12 -1.93
CA GLU A 122 -12.08 31.32 -1.47
C GLU A 122 -13.32 30.96 -0.61
N GLY A 123 -13.55 29.68 -0.36
CA GLY A 123 -14.71 29.17 0.39
C GLY A 123 -16.02 29.16 -0.40
N ARG A 124 -15.99 29.34 -1.72
CA ARG A 124 -17.19 29.31 -2.57
C ARG A 124 -17.58 27.88 -2.89
N PRO A 125 -18.87 27.52 -2.87
CA PRO A 125 -19.31 26.17 -3.24
C PRO A 125 -18.92 25.79 -4.67
N ILE A 126 -18.37 24.60 -4.86
CA ILE A 126 -18.05 24.02 -6.16
C ILE A 126 -19.02 22.88 -6.52
N ARG A 127 -19.43 22.84 -7.80
CA ARG A 127 -20.43 21.88 -8.29
C ARG A 127 -19.92 20.43 -8.30
N LEU A 128 -18.63 20.25 -8.55
CA LEU A 128 -17.96 18.96 -8.52
C LEU A 128 -16.99 19.01 -7.35
N HIS A 129 -17.25 18.21 -6.32
CA HIS A 129 -16.35 18.18 -5.17
C HIS A 129 -14.95 17.77 -5.64
N GLN A 130 -13.95 18.42 -5.09
CA GLN A 130 -12.57 18.01 -5.31
C GLN A 130 -12.28 16.79 -4.42
N LEU A 131 -11.70 15.74 -5.00
CA LEU A 131 -11.16 14.64 -4.21
C LEU A 131 -9.88 15.13 -3.51
N ILE A 132 -9.81 14.97 -2.20
CA ILE A 132 -8.61 15.25 -1.40
C ILE A 132 -7.80 13.97 -1.26
N HIS A 133 -8.43 12.92 -0.73
CA HIS A 133 -7.79 11.63 -0.55
C HIS A 133 -8.81 10.49 -0.60
N ALA A 134 -8.35 9.29 -0.91
CA ALA A 134 -9.16 8.08 -0.95
C ALA A 134 -8.42 6.92 -0.27
N ALA A 135 -9.19 6.08 0.40
CA ALA A 135 -8.69 4.97 1.19
C ALA A 135 -9.73 3.84 1.26
N VAL A 136 -9.43 2.82 2.07
CA VAL A 136 -10.29 1.67 2.30
C VAL A 136 -10.62 1.54 3.78
N ALA A 137 -11.90 1.40 4.12
CA ALA A 137 -12.38 1.29 5.49
C ALA A 137 -12.69 -0.15 5.90
N THR A 138 -12.25 -0.53 7.09
CA THR A 138 -12.55 -1.82 7.75
C THR A 138 -12.96 -1.56 9.21
N GLY A 139 -14.26 -1.61 9.49
CA GLY A 139 -14.75 -1.28 10.84
C GLY A 139 -14.48 0.19 11.16
N SER A 140 -13.70 0.47 12.21
CA SER A 140 -13.30 1.82 12.65
C SER A 140 -11.92 2.25 12.14
N TYR A 141 -11.30 1.46 11.27
CA TYR A 141 -9.95 1.73 10.75
C TYR A 141 -9.98 2.03 9.25
N ILE A 142 -9.09 2.92 8.84
CA ILE A 142 -8.84 3.31 7.47
C ILE A 142 -7.46 2.87 7.04
N TYR A 143 -7.36 2.36 5.81
CA TYR A 143 -6.14 1.84 5.21
C TYR A 143 -5.83 2.59 3.91
N ASP A 144 -4.68 3.23 3.85
CA ASP A 144 -4.12 3.84 2.66
C ASP A 144 -2.62 3.50 2.49
N ILE A 145 -1.85 4.30 1.75
CA ILE A 145 -0.42 4.03 1.52
C ILE A 145 0.43 4.16 2.79
N ASP A 146 -0.04 4.91 3.79
CA ASP A 146 0.65 5.11 5.06
C ASP A 146 0.36 3.97 6.07
N GLY A 147 -0.53 3.03 5.71
CA GLY A 147 -0.85 1.88 6.54
C GLY A 147 -2.23 2.00 7.19
N GLU A 148 -2.32 1.60 8.45
CA GLU A 148 -3.54 1.67 9.27
C GLU A 148 -3.66 3.02 9.97
N SER A 149 -4.88 3.55 10.10
CA SER A 149 -5.19 4.73 10.91
C SER A 149 -6.59 4.61 11.49
N ASP A 150 -6.81 5.20 12.66
CA ASP A 150 -8.18 5.42 13.16
C ASP A 150 -8.95 6.34 12.20
N GLU A 151 -10.25 6.09 12.02
CA GLU A 151 -11.09 6.85 11.09
C GLU A 151 -11.12 8.35 11.41
N ASP A 152 -11.23 8.73 12.70
CA ASP A 152 -11.28 10.13 13.11
C ASP A 152 -9.92 10.81 12.90
N GLU A 153 -8.82 10.10 13.17
CA GLU A 153 -7.46 10.60 12.97
C GLU A 153 -7.14 10.79 11.49
N TRP A 154 -7.52 9.82 10.65
CA TRP A 154 -7.36 9.90 9.20
C TRP A 154 -8.18 11.06 8.62
N GLU A 155 -9.44 11.20 9.03
CA GLU A 155 -10.29 12.31 8.59
C GLU A 155 -9.72 13.67 9.00
N ALA A 156 -9.26 13.79 10.25
CA ALA A 156 -8.64 15.01 10.75
C ALA A 156 -7.35 15.36 9.98
N SER A 157 -6.45 14.40 9.76
CA SER A 157 -5.18 14.61 9.06
C SER A 157 -5.38 15.17 7.66
N TRP A 158 -6.23 14.52 6.86
CA TRP A 158 -6.45 14.91 5.46
C TRP A 158 -7.31 16.17 5.33
N SER A 159 -8.26 16.39 6.23
CA SER A 159 -9.05 17.64 6.25
C SER A 159 -8.16 18.85 6.58
N GLN A 160 -7.30 18.73 7.59
CA GLN A 160 -6.37 19.78 7.99
C GLN A 160 -5.34 20.09 6.88
N ASN A 161 -4.73 19.06 6.31
CA ASN A 161 -3.73 19.21 5.24
C ASN A 161 -4.32 19.85 3.97
N ALA A 162 -5.61 19.63 3.71
CA ALA A 162 -6.32 20.27 2.60
C ALA A 162 -6.86 21.67 2.91
N GLY A 163 -6.61 22.21 4.11
CA GLY A 163 -7.16 23.49 4.56
C GLY A 163 -8.69 23.49 4.65
N CYS A 164 -9.30 22.33 4.85
CA CYS A 164 -10.75 22.14 4.89
C CYS A 164 -11.21 21.96 6.33
N TRP A 165 -11.69 23.04 6.95
CA TRP A 165 -11.99 23.03 8.39
C TRP A 165 -13.47 22.76 8.70
N ASP A 166 -14.40 23.03 7.76
CA ASP A 166 -15.84 23.09 8.05
C ASP A 166 -16.75 22.19 7.17
N GLU A 167 -16.30 21.71 6.01
CA GLU A 167 -17.18 20.96 5.05
C GLU A 167 -16.53 19.75 4.35
N THR A 168 -15.49 19.14 4.92
CA THR A 168 -15.09 17.80 4.47
C THR A 168 -16.09 16.77 4.97
N LYS A 169 -16.35 15.78 4.12
CA LYS A 169 -17.12 14.60 4.51
C LYS A 169 -16.31 13.39 4.11
N ASN A 170 -16.01 12.55 5.09
CA ASN A 170 -15.81 11.14 4.82
C ASN A 170 -17.10 10.58 4.19
N VAL A 171 -16.96 10.11 2.95
CA VAL A 171 -18.07 9.50 2.21
C VAL A 171 -17.66 8.14 1.72
N VAL A 172 -18.53 7.16 1.94
CA VAL A 172 -18.48 5.91 1.19
C VAL A 172 -18.55 6.23 -0.29
N ILE A 173 -17.55 5.78 -1.03
CA ILE A 173 -17.37 6.14 -2.44
C ILE A 173 -17.30 4.90 -3.31
N THR A 174 -17.89 4.98 -4.50
CA THR A 174 -17.84 3.91 -5.49
C THR A 174 -16.78 4.20 -6.54
N ARG A 175 -16.28 3.16 -7.22
CA ARG A 175 -15.41 3.31 -8.39
C ARG A 175 -15.97 4.31 -9.40
N ARG A 176 -17.25 4.17 -9.76
CA ARG A 176 -17.93 5.05 -10.69
C ARG A 176 -17.92 6.51 -10.23
N ARG A 177 -18.01 6.74 -8.92
CA ARG A 177 -17.94 8.10 -8.37
C ARG A 177 -16.51 8.64 -8.45
N LEU A 178 -15.48 7.88 -8.08
CA LEU A 178 -14.08 8.27 -8.26
C LEU A 178 -13.77 8.61 -9.73
N GLU A 179 -14.20 7.78 -10.67
CA GLU A 179 -14.05 8.02 -12.11
C GLU A 179 -14.71 9.32 -12.57
N SER A 180 -15.85 9.69 -11.98
CA SER A 180 -16.52 10.97 -12.28
C SER A 180 -15.79 12.19 -11.72
N LEU A 181 -15.02 12.02 -10.63
CA LEU A 181 -14.24 13.09 -9.99
C LEU A 181 -12.88 13.30 -10.67
N GLN A 182 -12.26 12.23 -11.16
CA GLN A 182 -10.86 12.19 -11.63
C GLN A 182 -10.74 12.01 -13.16
N GLN A 183 -11.80 12.32 -13.91
CA GLN A 183 -11.93 12.30 -15.38
C GLN A 183 -10.77 11.63 -16.15
N GLY A 184 -10.85 10.31 -16.36
CA GLY A 184 -9.97 9.57 -17.28
C GLY A 184 -8.64 9.06 -16.72
N LYS A 185 -8.33 9.35 -15.46
CA LYS A 185 -7.11 8.88 -14.77
C LYS A 185 -7.13 7.40 -14.40
N ILE A 186 -8.29 6.88 -14.00
CA ILE A 186 -8.44 5.52 -13.50
C ILE A 186 -8.55 4.54 -14.69
N THR A 187 -7.51 3.74 -14.90
CA THR A 187 -7.45 2.69 -15.92
C THR A 187 -7.06 1.35 -15.29
N GLU A 188 -7.35 0.23 -15.96
CA GLU A 188 -6.88 -1.07 -15.44
C GLU A 188 -5.36 -1.16 -15.37
N ALA A 189 -4.64 -0.48 -16.27
CA ALA A 189 -3.18 -0.43 -16.24
C ALA A 189 -2.66 0.31 -14.99
N THR A 190 -3.24 1.47 -14.64
CA THR A 190 -2.82 2.21 -13.45
C THR A 190 -3.20 1.46 -12.17
N ILE A 191 -4.37 0.79 -12.14
CA ILE A 191 -4.75 -0.07 -11.01
C ILE A 191 -3.78 -1.25 -10.86
N HIS A 192 -3.35 -1.87 -11.96
CA HIS A 192 -2.38 -2.97 -11.92
C HIS A 192 -1.01 -2.52 -11.38
N VAL A 193 -0.58 -1.29 -11.65
CA VAL A 193 0.66 -0.78 -11.06
C VAL A 193 0.46 -0.49 -9.58
N ALA A 194 -0.61 0.20 -9.20
CA ALA A 194 -0.92 0.48 -7.80
C ALA A 194 -1.07 -0.79 -6.97
N ALA A 195 -1.52 -1.88 -7.59
CA ALA A 195 -1.57 -3.21 -6.99
C ALA A 195 -0.22 -3.67 -6.41
N ASN A 196 0.91 -3.24 -7.00
CA ASN A 196 2.22 -3.67 -6.53
C ASN A 196 2.46 -3.23 -5.09
N ALA A 197 2.14 -1.97 -4.78
CA ALA A 197 2.22 -1.43 -3.43
C ALA A 197 1.05 -1.89 -2.55
N ALA A 198 -0.18 -1.90 -3.09
CA ALA A 198 -1.37 -2.27 -2.31
C ALA A 198 -1.30 -3.70 -1.75
N TRP A 199 -0.71 -4.66 -2.48
CA TRP A 199 -0.49 -6.02 -1.97
C TRP A 199 0.38 -6.05 -0.73
N LEU A 200 1.50 -5.32 -0.76
CA LEU A 200 2.44 -5.25 0.36
C LEU A 200 1.79 -4.61 1.58
N ILE A 201 1.14 -3.46 1.40
CA ILE A 201 0.45 -2.76 2.49
C ILE A 201 -0.67 -3.62 3.06
N ALA A 202 -1.50 -4.24 2.22
CA ALA A 202 -2.58 -5.12 2.68
C ALA A 202 -2.06 -6.32 3.48
N GLY A 203 -0.90 -6.87 3.09
CA GLY A 203 -0.26 -7.96 3.83
C GLY A 203 0.22 -7.51 5.20
N LEU A 204 1.03 -6.45 5.24
CA LEU A 204 1.60 -5.89 6.47
C LEU A 204 0.54 -5.40 7.46
N THR A 205 -0.59 -4.89 6.97
CA THR A 205 -1.71 -4.42 7.80
C THR A 205 -2.78 -5.49 8.06
N GLY A 206 -2.50 -6.76 7.74
CA GLY A 206 -3.39 -7.89 8.04
C GLY A 206 -4.72 -7.90 7.27
N GLN A 207 -4.84 -7.13 6.19
CA GLN A 207 -6.06 -7.02 5.38
C GLN A 207 -6.20 -8.13 4.33
N LEU A 208 -5.16 -8.93 4.11
CA LEU A 208 -5.21 -10.09 3.23
C LEU A 208 -5.79 -11.31 3.94
N SER A 209 -6.54 -12.13 3.20
CA SER A 209 -6.98 -13.42 3.72
C SER A 209 -5.79 -14.38 3.89
N SER A 210 -5.86 -15.32 4.83
CA SER A 210 -4.81 -16.32 5.03
C SER A 210 -4.51 -17.15 3.77
N LYS A 211 -5.50 -17.32 2.88
CA LYS A 211 -5.30 -17.96 1.58
C LYS A 211 -4.42 -17.11 0.66
N ASP A 212 -4.60 -15.80 0.66
CA ASP A 212 -3.83 -14.90 -0.19
C ASP A 212 -2.41 -14.72 0.33
N ILE A 213 -2.24 -14.67 1.65
CA ILE A 213 -0.93 -14.73 2.33
C ILE A 213 -0.20 -16.03 1.97
N ALA A 214 -0.88 -17.18 2.04
CA ALA A 214 -0.28 -18.46 1.69
C ALA A 214 0.19 -18.52 0.22
N VAL A 215 -0.58 -17.93 -0.71
CA VAL A 215 -0.19 -17.85 -2.13
C VAL A 215 1.07 -16.99 -2.30
N LEU A 216 1.14 -15.83 -1.64
CA LEU A 216 2.33 -14.96 -1.66
C LEU A 216 3.56 -15.69 -1.10
N ALA A 217 3.39 -16.33 0.07
CA ALA A 217 4.45 -17.07 0.73
C ALA A 217 4.95 -18.26 -0.11
N GLU A 218 4.04 -19.02 -0.75
CA GLU A 218 4.42 -20.14 -1.62
C GLU A 218 5.16 -19.65 -2.87
N GLN A 219 4.62 -18.63 -3.54
CA GLN A 219 5.19 -18.10 -4.77
C GLN A 219 6.62 -17.58 -4.56
N HIS A 220 6.86 -16.85 -3.48
CA HIS A 220 8.18 -16.27 -3.19
C HIS A 220 9.09 -17.19 -2.36
N GLY A 221 8.52 -18.17 -1.65
CA GLY A 221 9.26 -19.21 -0.95
C GLY A 221 9.92 -20.21 -1.91
N GLN A 222 9.31 -20.50 -3.07
CA GLN A 222 9.90 -21.36 -4.09
C GLN A 222 11.14 -20.74 -4.76
N ASP A 223 11.19 -19.42 -4.89
CA ASP A 223 12.34 -18.67 -5.40
C ASP A 223 13.59 -18.76 -4.50
N GLN A 224 13.46 -19.33 -3.29
CA GLN A 224 14.59 -19.59 -2.41
C GLN A 224 15.41 -20.83 -2.81
N ASN A 225 14.77 -21.83 -3.46
CA ASN A 225 15.39 -23.13 -3.73
C ASN A 225 16.12 -23.22 -5.08
N THR A 226 15.93 -22.28 -5.99
CA THR A 226 16.58 -22.27 -7.31
C THR A 226 17.95 -21.59 -7.31
N GLY A 227 18.27 -20.82 -6.26
CA GLY A 227 19.55 -20.10 -6.12
C GLY A 227 20.68 -20.87 -5.43
N ALA A 228 20.39 -22.00 -4.77
CA ALA A 228 21.40 -22.81 -4.07
C ALA A 228 22.09 -23.86 -4.96
N ALA A 229 21.69 -23.99 -6.24
CA ALA A 229 22.27 -24.95 -7.19
C ALA A 229 23.25 -24.32 -8.19
N ALA A 230 23.56 -23.02 -8.05
CA ALA A 230 24.47 -22.31 -8.95
C ALA A 230 25.43 -21.39 -8.18
N ALA A 231 26.23 -21.97 -7.28
CA ALA A 231 27.50 -21.41 -6.82
C ALA A 231 28.44 -22.55 -6.39
#